data_AF-A0A1G2SGA3-F1
#
_entry.id   AF-A0A1G2SGA3-F1
#
_cell.length_a   1.000
_cell.length_b   1.000
_cell.length_c   1.000
_cell.angle_alpha   90.00
_cell.angle_beta   90.00
_cell.angle_gamma   90.00
#
_symmetry.space_group_name_H-M   'P 1'
#
loop_
_entity.id
_entity.type
_entity.pdbx_description
1 polymer ?
#
loop_
_entity_poly.entity_id
_entity_poly.type
_entity_poly.pdbx_seq_one_letter_code
_entity_poly.pdbx_strand_id
1 'polypeptide(L)'
;MFDYLFVIKFNLAAFLILFGMFLLVFAIAMTFILWRADPEQLAEARRLIDLAKRANKGDTHACDQCNREPDIKKRMVFKNGDYGACYTVRRDVIYRIFGYST
;
A
#
# COMPACT_ATOMS: atom_id res chain seq x y z
N MET A 1 3.23 47.24 -17.73
CA MET A 1 2.70 45.90 -18.12
C MET A 1 3.81 44.84 -18.21
N PHE A 2 5.02 45.20 -18.66
CA PHE A 2 6.17 44.27 -18.73
C PHE A 2 6.67 43.77 -17.37
N ASP A 3 6.63 44.59 -16.31
CA ASP A 3 7.16 44.24 -14.99
C ASP A 3 6.37 43.13 -14.28
N TYR A 4 5.04 43.14 -14.40
CA TYR A 4 4.18 42.11 -13.78
C TYR A 4 4.40 40.73 -14.40
N LEU A 5 4.63 40.66 -15.71
CA LEU A 5 4.91 39.41 -16.41
C LEU A 5 6.27 38.81 -16.01
N PHE A 6 7.27 39.67 -15.78
CA PHE A 6 8.58 39.23 -15.30
C PHE A 6 8.51 38.68 -13.87
N VAL A 7 7.82 39.39 -12.97
CA VAL A 7 7.62 38.97 -11.58
C VAL A 7 6.84 37.64 -11.51
N ILE A 8 5.79 37.48 -12.31
CA ILE A 8 5.00 36.24 -12.34
C ILE A 8 5.85 35.06 -12.86
N LYS A 9 6.60 35.23 -13.96
CA LYS A 9 7.45 34.16 -14.51
C LYS A 9 8.56 33.75 -13.54
N PHE A 10 9.18 34.72 -12.87
CA PHE A 10 10.24 34.46 -11.90
C PHE A 10 9.71 33.71 -10.67
N ASN A 11 8.57 34.13 -10.11
CA ASN A 11 7.94 33.43 -8.99
C ASN A 11 7.42 32.04 -9.37
N LEU A 12 6.86 31.88 -10.57
CA LEU A 12 6.43 30.58 -11.07
C LEU A 12 7.63 29.62 -11.24
N ALA A 13 8.73 30.10 -11.81
CA ALA A 13 9.95 29.30 -11.94
C ALA A 13 10.51 28.89 -10.57
N ALA A 14 10.58 29.82 -9.62
CA ALA A 14 11.00 29.51 -8.25
C ALA A 14 10.09 28.47 -7.58
N PHE A 15 8.77 28.60 -7.74
CA PHE A 15 7.80 27.63 -7.22
C PHE A 15 7.97 26.25 -7.85
N LEU A 16 8.15 26.17 -9.18
CA LEU A 16 8.36 24.90 -9.88
C LEU A 16 9.66 24.22 -9.44
N ILE A 17 10.73 24.98 -9.19
CA ILE A 17 12.00 24.45 -8.68
C ILE A 17 11.81 23.89 -7.26
N LEU A 18 11.17 24.65 -6.36
CA LEU A 18 10.89 24.18 -5.00
C LEU A 18 9.99 22.95 -4.99
N PHE A 19 8.95 22.93 -5.83
CA PHE A 19 8.06 21.78 -5.98
C PHE A 19 8.81 20.57 -6.54
N GLY A 20 9.68 20.76 -7.54
CA GLY A 20 10.54 19.70 -8.07
C GLY A 20 11.49 19.13 -7.02
N MET A 21 12.12 19.98 -6.21
CA MET A 21 12.96 19.53 -5.09
C MET A 21 12.15 18.76 -4.05
N PHE A 22 10.94 19.22 -3.72
CA PHE A 22 10.04 18.52 -2.81
C PHE A 22 9.68 17.12 -3.34
N LEU A 23 9.34 17.01 -4.63
CA LEU A 23 9.07 15.72 -5.28
C LEU A 23 10.29 14.79 -5.26
N LEU A 24 11.49 15.33 -5.47
CA LEU A 24 12.74 14.56 -5.40
C LEU A 24 12.95 13.99 -3.99
N VAL A 25 12.84 14.83 -2.95
CA VAL A 25 12.98 14.40 -1.55
C VAL A 25 11.92 13.35 -1.21
N PHE A 26 10.67 13.56 -1.62
CA PHE A 26 9.60 12.60 -1.42
C PHE A 26 9.87 11.25 -2.11
N ALA A 27 10.36 11.28 -3.35
CA ALA A 27 10.74 10.07 -4.09
C ALA A 27 11.85 9.30 -3.37
N ILE A 28 12.91 9.99 -2.92
CA ILE A 28 14.01 9.39 -2.17
C ILE A 28 13.49 8.76 -0.86
N ALA A 29 12.62 9.46 -0.13
CA ALA A 29 12.01 8.94 1.09
C ALA A 29 11.19 7.67 0.82
N MET A 30 10.40 7.64 -0.25
CA MET A 30 9.64 6.47 -0.68
C MET A 30 10.55 5.29 -1.04
N THR A 31 11.64 5.53 -1.79
CA THR A 31 12.63 4.50 -2.12
C THR A 31 13.30 3.95 -0.86
N PHE A 32 13.62 4.81 0.11
CA PHE A 32 14.22 4.39 1.38
C PHE A 32 13.27 3.52 2.21
N ILE A 33 11.98 3.88 2.26
CA ILE A 33 10.95 3.07 2.92
C ILE A 33 10.82 1.69 2.25
N LEU A 34 10.83 1.64 0.91
CA LEU A 34 10.78 0.38 0.18
C LEU A 34 12.04 -0.48 0.36
N TRP A 35 13.22 0.14 0.44
CA TRP A 35 14.47 -0.57 0.72
C TRP A 35 14.42 -1.22 2.11
N ARG A 36 13.91 -0.50 3.11
CA ARG A 36 13.83 -1.01 4.48
C ARG A 36 12.72 -2.04 4.70
N ALA A 37 11.83 -2.20 3.72
CA ALA A 37 10.79 -3.21 3.78
C ALA A 37 11.40 -4.60 3.67
N ASP A 38 11.08 -5.46 4.62
CA ASP A 38 11.60 -6.83 4.65
C ASP A 38 11.04 -7.62 3.45
N PRO A 39 11.90 -8.20 2.59
CA PRO A 39 11.46 -8.92 1.40
C PRO A 39 10.59 -10.14 1.73
N GLU A 40 10.79 -10.78 2.89
CA GLU A 40 9.96 -11.92 3.32
C GLU A 40 8.55 -11.45 3.70
N GLN A 41 8.43 -10.31 4.39
CA GLN A 41 7.13 -9.74 4.75
C GLN A 41 6.34 -9.27 3.52
N LEU A 42 7.04 -8.71 2.52
CA LEU A 42 6.46 -8.38 1.22
C LEU A 42 5.94 -9.61 0.48
N ALA A 43 6.71 -10.71 0.46
CA ALA A 43 6.30 -11.96 -0.15
C ALA A 43 5.10 -12.58 0.58
N GLU A 44 5.10 -12.57 1.91
CA GLU A 44 4.00 -13.07 2.73
C GLU A 44 2.73 -12.24 2.53
N ALA A 45 2.81 -10.92 2.56
CA ALA A 45 1.68 -10.04 2.32
C ALA A 45 1.11 -10.23 0.91
N ARG A 46 1.97 -10.37 -0.10
CA ARG A 46 1.54 -10.66 -1.48
C ARG A 46 0.81 -12.01 -1.57
N ARG A 47 1.31 -13.03 -0.88
CA ARG A 47 0.65 -14.36 -0.80
C ARG A 47 -0.73 -14.25 -0.16
N LEU A 48 -0.86 -13.51 0.94
CA LEU A 48 -2.14 -13.32 1.63
C LEU A 48 -3.15 -12.52 0.77
N ILE A 49 -2.69 -11.48 0.07
CA ILE A 49 -3.53 -10.69 -0.85
C ILE A 49 -4.04 -11.57 -1.99
N ASP A 50 -3.16 -12.38 -2.59
CA ASP A 50 -3.54 -13.29 -3.67
C ASP A 50 -4.52 -14.36 -3.19
N LEU A 51 -4.31 -14.92 -2.00
CA LEU A 51 -5.21 -15.89 -1.40
C LEU A 51 -6.60 -15.29 -1.15
N ALA A 52 -6.67 -14.08 -0.59
CA ALA A 52 -7.93 -13.36 -0.39
C ALA A 52 -8.64 -13.09 -1.73
N LYS A 53 -7.88 -12.71 -2.76
CA LYS A 53 -8.42 -12.48 -4.11
C LYS A 53 -8.98 -13.75 -4.73
N ARG A 54 -8.32 -14.90 -4.56
CA ARG A 54 -8.80 -16.20 -5.05
C ARG A 54 -10.05 -16.66 -4.29
N ALA A 55 -10.05 -16.54 -2.97
CA ALA A 55 -11.21 -16.84 -2.14
C ALA A 55 -12.44 -16.00 -2.56
N ASN A 56 -12.25 -14.69 -2.77
CA ASN A 56 -13.33 -13.79 -3.22
C ASN A 56 -13.80 -14.04 -4.66
N LYS A 57 -13.03 -14.76 -5.47
CA LYS A 57 -13.44 -15.21 -6.81
C LYS A 57 -14.20 -16.55 -6.78
N GLY A 58 -14.39 -17.15 -5.61
CA GLY A 58 -15.10 -18.42 -5.45
C GLY A 58 -14.21 -19.66 -5.50
N ASP A 59 -12.89 -19.52 -5.36
CA ASP A 59 -11.98 -20.66 -5.21
C ASP A 59 -12.21 -21.33 -3.84
N THR A 60 -12.80 -22.53 -3.86
CA THR A 60 -13.18 -23.29 -2.67
C THR A 60 -11.97 -23.71 -1.84
N HIS A 61 -10.83 -23.99 -2.47
CA HIS A 61 -9.60 -24.36 -1.77
C HIS A 61 -8.99 -23.14 -1.07
N ALA A 62 -9.01 -21.97 -1.71
CA ALA A 62 -8.58 -20.72 -1.09
C ALA A 62 -9.47 -20.34 0.10
N CYS A 63 -10.79 -20.50 -0.01
CA CYS A 63 -11.72 -20.33 1.10
C CYS A 63 -11.44 -21.30 2.25
N ASP A 64 -11.08 -22.56 1.96
CA ASP A 64 -10.76 -23.53 2.99
C ASP A 64 -9.47 -23.18 3.74
N GLN A 65 -8.43 -22.73 3.03
CA GLN A 65 -7.20 -22.21 3.64
C GLN A 65 -7.47 -21.02 4.56
N CYS A 66 -8.27 -20.05 4.11
CA CYS A 66 -8.63 -18.88 4.93
C CYS A 66 -9.41 -19.25 6.21
N ASN A 67 -10.17 -20.35 6.19
CA ASN A 67 -11.02 -20.77 7.30
C ASN A 67 -10.35 -21.75 8.27
N ARG A 68 -9.54 -22.68 7.75
CA ARG A 68 -8.95 -23.79 8.51
C ARG A 68 -7.53 -23.51 8.99
N GLU A 69 -6.75 -22.71 8.27
CA GLU A 69 -5.38 -22.39 8.71
C GLU A 69 -5.40 -21.27 9.76
N PRO A 70 -5.01 -21.55 11.02
CA PRO A 70 -5.13 -20.59 12.12
C PRO A 70 -4.27 -19.34 11.92
N ASP A 71 -3.11 -19.48 11.25
CA ASP A 71 -2.19 -18.37 11.01
C ASP A 71 -2.71 -17.42 9.92
N ILE A 72 -3.33 -17.96 8.87
CA ILE A 72 -3.96 -17.17 7.81
C ILE A 72 -5.21 -16.48 8.35
N LYS A 73 -6.04 -17.22 9.10
CA LYS A 73 -7.28 -16.70 9.69
C LYS A 73 -7.06 -15.51 10.62
N LYS A 74 -5.97 -15.49 11.39
CA LYS A 74 -5.61 -14.33 12.24
C LYS A 74 -5.26 -13.09 11.42
N ARG A 75 -4.64 -13.27 10.26
CA ARG A 75 -4.15 -12.20 9.37
C ARG A 75 -5.18 -11.76 8.33
N MET A 76 -6.30 -12.47 8.23
CA MET A 76 -7.42 -12.13 7.38
C MET A 76 -8.62 -11.63 8.19
N VAL A 77 -9.36 -10.72 7.59
CA VAL A 77 -10.63 -10.23 8.09
C VAL A 77 -11.70 -10.77 7.17
N PHE A 78 -12.58 -11.57 7.75
CA PHE A 78 -13.78 -12.04 7.09
C PHE A 78 -14.87 -10.98 7.22
N LYS A 79 -15.44 -10.57 6.09
CA LYS A 79 -16.62 -9.73 6.02
C LYS A 79 -17.74 -10.52 5.37
N ASN A 80 -18.81 -10.75 6.12
CA ASN A 80 -20.08 -11.15 5.53
C ASN A 80 -20.64 -9.93 4.80
N GLY A 81 -20.65 -9.97 3.47
CA GLY A 81 -21.39 -9.03 2.64
C GLY A 81 -22.59 -9.73 2.00
N ASP A 82 -23.56 -8.96 1.54
CA ASP A 82 -24.77 -9.45 0.86
C ASP A 82 -24.48 -10.26 -0.42
N TYR A 83 -23.24 -10.22 -0.93
CA TYR A 83 -22.77 -10.92 -2.12
C TYR A 83 -21.82 -12.12 -1.84
N GLY A 84 -21.74 -12.58 -0.59
CA GLY A 84 -20.95 -13.75 -0.19
C GLY A 84 -19.79 -13.44 0.76
N ALA A 85 -19.03 -14.49 1.11
CA ALA A 85 -17.84 -14.45 1.94
C ALA A 85 -16.74 -13.56 1.33
N CYS A 86 -16.50 -12.38 1.91
CA CYS A 86 -15.42 -11.47 1.49
C CYS A 86 -14.25 -11.53 2.47
N TYR A 87 -13.09 -12.01 2.01
CA TYR A 87 -11.83 -11.97 2.75
C TYR A 87 -11.03 -10.72 2.38
N THR A 88 -10.46 -10.06 3.38
CA THR A 88 -9.50 -8.97 3.19
C THR A 88 -8.31 -9.14 4.14
N VAL A 89 -7.13 -8.69 3.74
CA VAL A 89 -5.93 -8.78 4.61
C VAL A 89 -6.03 -7.70 5.68
N ARG A 90 -5.70 -8.06 6.92
CA ARG A 90 -5.72 -7.14 8.06
C ARG A 90 -4.66 -6.05 7.88
N ARG A 91 -4.99 -4.82 8.28
CA ARG A 91 -4.15 -3.63 8.02
C ARG A 91 -2.80 -3.67 8.75
N ASP A 92 -2.75 -4.26 9.94
CA ASP A 92 -1.53 -4.49 10.72
C ASP A 92 -0.46 -5.28 9.94
N VAL A 93 -0.86 -6.27 9.14
CA VAL A 93 0.03 -7.04 8.27
C VAL A 93 0.69 -6.13 7.24
N ILE A 94 -0.06 -5.15 6.72
CA ILE A 94 0.45 -4.16 5.75
C ILE A 94 1.36 -3.15 6.46
N TYR A 95 1.00 -2.70 7.66
CA TYR A 95 1.81 -1.75 8.44
C TYR A 95 3.17 -2.32 8.86
N ARG A 96 3.25 -3.63 9.14
CA ARG A 96 4.52 -4.31 9.45
C ARG A 96 5.53 -4.25 8.31
N ILE A 97 5.09 -4.30 7.06
CA ILE A 97 5.95 -4.16 5.87
C ILE A 97 6.72 -2.84 5.90
N PHE A 98 6.08 -1.78 6.42
CA PHE A 98 6.64 -0.45 6.51
C PHE A 98 7.38 -0.19 7.84
N GLY A 99 7.61 -1.22 8.65
CA GLY A 99 8.30 -1.11 9.93
C GLY A 99 7.45 -0.52 11.07
N TYR A 100 6.15 -0.36 10.87
CA TYR A 100 5.24 0.06 11.94
C TYR A 100 4.78 -1.16 12.73
N SER A 101 5.32 -1.32 13.94
CA SER A 101 4.81 -2.26 14.94
C SER A 101 3.60 -1.62 15.62
N THR A 102 2.44 -2.26 15.53
CA THR A 102 1.31 -2.01 16.45
C THR A 102 1.35 -3.03 17.58
#